data_AF-A0A091PBY4-F1
#
_entry.id   AF-A0A091PBY4-F1
#
_cell.length_a   1.000
_cell.length_b   1.000
_cell.length_c   1.000
_cell.angle_alpha   90.00
_cell.angle_beta   90.00
_cell.angle_gamma   90.00
#
_symmetry.space_group_name_H-M   'P 1'
#
loop_
_entity.id
_entity.type
_entity.pdbx_description
1 polymer ?
#
loop_
_entity_poly.entity_id
_entity_poly.type
_entity_poly.pdbx_seq_one_letter_code
_entity_poly.pdbx_strand_id
1 'polypeptide(L)'
;QIKREKPENIPDLKYLVKEKFTALESKNSDSDLQRNEKYMYFKDQLKEMRKQYNDNEAIEQIDEDLAVTQSQMNFICPITQMEMKRPVRNKVCGHTYEEDAILKIIQTRKQQKKKVRCPKIGCSHADVKGSDLMPDEALKRAIDSQKKQ
;
A
#
# COMPACT_ATOMS: atom_id res chain seq x y z
N GLN A 1 71.40 9.98 32.88
CA GLN A 1 70.70 8.72 32.54
C GLN A 1 69.25 9.06 32.20
N ILE A 2 68.85 8.89 30.94
CA ILE A 2 67.49 9.23 30.48
C ILE A 2 66.61 8.01 30.74
N LYS A 3 65.60 8.14 31.62
CA LYS A 3 64.60 7.09 31.85
C LYS A 3 63.77 6.93 30.57
N ARG A 4 63.90 5.79 29.91
CA ARG A 4 63.06 5.42 28.77
C ARG A 4 61.68 5.04 29.32
N GLU A 5 60.67 5.85 29.05
CA GLU A 5 59.28 5.50 29.33
C GLU A 5 58.88 4.29 28.48
N LYS A 6 58.18 3.34 29.10
CA LYS A 6 57.70 2.13 28.42
C LYS A 6 56.67 2.55 27.36
N PRO A 7 56.73 1.99 26.14
CA PRO A 7 55.74 2.31 25.12
C PRO A 7 54.36 1.89 25.63
N GLU A 8 53.43 2.84 25.70
CA GLU A 8 52.03 2.55 26.00
C GLU A 8 51.46 1.65 24.90
N ASN A 9 50.82 0.56 25.33
CA ASN A 9 50.26 -0.42 24.42
C ASN A 9 48.89 0.09 23.96
N ILE A 10 48.87 0.88 22.89
CA ILE A 10 47.65 1.51 22.36
C ILE A 10 46.84 0.46 21.59
N PRO A 11 45.60 0.16 22.00
CA PRO A 11 44.75 -0.80 21.29
C PRO A 11 44.41 -0.31 19.88
N ASP A 12 44.32 -1.24 18.92
CA ASP A 12 43.83 -0.94 17.58
C ASP A 12 42.32 -0.64 17.63
N LEU A 13 41.98 0.64 17.76
CA LEU A 13 40.60 1.12 17.76
C LEU A 13 39.83 0.68 16.49
N LYS A 14 40.50 0.61 15.34
CA LYS A 14 39.86 0.21 14.08
C LYS A 14 39.42 -1.24 14.13
N TYR A 15 40.26 -2.11 14.70
CA TYR A 15 39.92 -3.51 14.93
C TYR A 15 38.75 -3.65 15.90
N LEU A 16 38.81 -2.97 17.05
CA LEU A 16 37.77 -3.05 18.09
C LEU A 16 36.40 -2.57 17.58
N VAL A 17 36.39 -1.48 16.81
CA VAL A 17 35.17 -0.98 16.17
C VAL A 17 34.62 -2.03 15.21
N LYS A 18 35.44 -2.57 14.31
CA LYS A 18 35.01 -3.59 13.35
C LYS A 18 34.44 -4.85 14.02
N GLU A 19 35.07 -5.31 15.09
CA GLU A 19 34.60 -6.46 15.89
C GLU A 19 33.21 -6.17 16.51
N LYS A 20 33.02 -4.99 17.10
CA LYS A 20 31.73 -4.60 17.69
C LYS A 20 30.63 -4.44 16.64
N PHE A 21 30.94 -3.85 15.49
CA PHE A 21 29.97 -3.70 14.39
C PHE A 21 29.53 -5.05 13.84
N THR A 22 30.48 -5.95 13.53
CA THR A 22 30.15 -7.30 13.03
C THR A 22 29.34 -8.11 14.05
N ALA A 23 29.65 -7.99 15.34
CA ALA A 23 28.85 -8.61 16.40
C ALA A 23 27.42 -8.05 16.49
N LEU A 24 27.22 -6.76 16.23
CA LEU A 24 25.88 -6.14 16.18
C LEU A 24 25.10 -6.58 14.94
N GLU A 25 25.74 -6.59 13.76
CA GLU A 25 25.12 -7.03 12.51
C GLU A 25 24.66 -8.48 12.58
N SER A 26 25.45 -9.36 13.20
CA SER A 26 25.10 -10.79 13.36
C SER A 26 23.82 -11.04 14.17
N LYS A 27 23.39 -10.06 14.97
CA LYS A 27 22.17 -10.14 15.78
C LYS A 27 20.96 -9.53 15.08
N ASN A 28 21.16 -8.85 13.96
CA ASN A 28 20.06 -8.27 13.20
C ASN A 28 19.36 -9.36 12.41
N SER A 29 18.03 -9.42 12.50
CA SER A 29 17.23 -10.39 11.74
C SER A 29 15.93 -9.74 11.28
N ASP A 30 15.41 -10.19 10.16
CA ASP A 30 14.14 -9.71 9.63
C ASP A 30 12.91 -10.26 10.40
N SER A 31 13.12 -10.89 11.56
CA SER A 31 12.04 -11.52 12.34
C SER A 31 10.90 -10.54 12.66
N ASP A 32 11.23 -9.30 13.01
CA ASP A 32 10.24 -8.26 13.32
C ASP A 32 9.52 -7.79 12.06
N LEU A 33 10.23 -7.67 10.94
CA LEU A 33 9.64 -7.33 9.64
C LEU A 33 8.68 -8.43 9.15
N GLN A 34 9.08 -9.70 9.29
CA GLN A 34 8.28 -10.85 8.87
C GLN A 34 7.02 -11.05 9.71
N ARG A 35 7.02 -10.62 10.99
CA ARG A 35 5.83 -10.63 11.85
C ARG A 35 4.91 -9.43 11.62
N ASN A 36 5.37 -8.40 10.91
CA ASN A 36 4.58 -7.21 10.68
C ASN A 36 3.39 -7.49 9.75
N GLU A 37 2.18 -7.20 10.20
CA GLU A 37 0.93 -7.45 9.46
C GLU A 37 0.92 -6.77 8.08
N LYS A 38 1.46 -5.54 7.97
CA LYS A 38 1.52 -4.81 6.70
C LYS A 38 2.48 -5.45 5.72
N TYR A 39 3.62 -5.95 6.21
CA TYR A 39 4.59 -6.67 5.38
C TYR A 39 4.02 -7.99 4.86
N MET A 40 3.32 -8.74 5.71
CA MET A 40 2.64 -9.97 5.31
C MET A 40 1.58 -9.71 4.24
N TYR A 41 0.74 -8.69 4.43
CA TYR A 41 -0.28 -8.29 3.44
C TYR A 41 0.34 -7.90 2.09
N PHE A 42 1.40 -7.09 2.11
CA PHE A 42 2.12 -6.70 0.89
C PHE A 42 2.75 -7.90 0.18
N LYS A 43 3.37 -8.83 0.93
CA LYS A 43 3.95 -10.06 0.38
C LYS A 43 2.89 -10.96 -0.25
N ASP A 44 1.68 -10.99 0.30
CA ASP A 44 0.55 -11.73 -0.27
C ASP A 44 0.08 -11.09 -1.59
N GLN A 45 -0.09 -9.77 -1.62
CA GLN A 45 -0.41 -9.04 -2.86
C GLN A 45 0.61 -9.30 -3.98
N LEU A 46 1.91 -9.34 -3.67
CA LEU A 46 2.95 -9.67 -4.66
C LEU A 46 2.82 -11.09 -5.21
N LYS A 47 2.42 -12.06 -4.37
CA LYS A 47 2.18 -13.43 -4.82
C LYS A 47 0.95 -13.50 -5.73
N GLU A 48 -0.13 -12.81 -5.39
CA GLU A 48 -1.32 -12.73 -6.24
C GLU A 48 -1.01 -12.08 -7.59
N MET A 49 -0.25 -10.98 -7.59
CA MET A 49 0.23 -10.36 -8.83
C MET A 49 1.08 -11.30 -9.66
N ARG A 50 2.03 -12.02 -9.06
CA ARG A 50 2.86 -12.98 -9.82
C ARG A 50 2.02 -14.10 -10.43
N LYS A 51 0.98 -14.59 -9.75
CA LYS A 51 0.05 -15.59 -10.30
C LYS A 51 -0.70 -15.08 -11.53
N GLN A 52 -1.00 -13.79 -11.60
CA GLN A 52 -1.63 -13.18 -12.79
C GLN A 52 -0.69 -13.12 -13.99
N TYR A 53 0.63 -13.21 -13.78
CA TYR A 53 1.65 -13.09 -14.84
C TYR A 53 2.32 -14.42 -15.22
N ASN A 54 1.96 -15.55 -14.59
CA ASN A 54 2.68 -16.83 -14.74
C ASN A 54 2.00 -17.87 -15.64
N ASP A 55 1.11 -17.46 -16.55
CA ASP A 55 0.84 -18.23 -17.77
C ASP A 55 1.53 -17.52 -18.95
N ASN A 56 2.85 -17.69 -19.06
CA ASN A 56 3.58 -17.88 -20.34
C ASN A 56 5.10 -17.72 -20.16
N GLU A 57 5.81 -18.83 -20.32
CA GLU A 57 7.16 -18.87 -20.90
C GLU A 57 7.12 -18.44 -22.39
N ALA A 58 6.81 -17.18 -22.66
CA ALA A 58 6.88 -16.62 -24.02
C ALA A 58 7.05 -15.10 -24.00
N ILE A 59 8.14 -14.60 -23.39
CA ILE A 59 8.54 -13.17 -23.48
C ILE A 59 9.68 -13.01 -24.51
N GLU A 60 9.76 -13.86 -25.54
CA GLU A 60 10.75 -13.65 -26.60
C GLU A 60 10.17 -13.27 -27.98
N GLN A 61 8.86 -13.32 -28.21
CA GLN A 61 8.30 -12.96 -29.53
C GLN A 61 6.86 -12.41 -29.44
N ILE A 62 6.67 -11.27 -28.77
CA ILE A 62 5.47 -10.45 -29.02
C ILE A 62 5.95 -9.18 -29.70
N ASP A 63 5.69 -9.13 -31.00
CA ASP A 63 5.99 -8.04 -31.93
C ASP A 63 5.51 -6.66 -31.45
N GLU A 64 6.17 -5.67 -32.04
CA GLU A 64 6.27 -4.22 -31.80
C GLU A 64 4.98 -3.37 -31.63
N ASP A 65 3.81 -3.94 -31.29
CA ASP A 65 2.53 -3.19 -31.22
C ASP A 65 1.77 -3.27 -29.88
N LEU A 66 2.38 -3.75 -28.78
CA LEU A 66 1.76 -3.62 -27.45
C LEU A 66 2.06 -2.24 -26.85
N ALA A 67 1.20 -1.25 -27.13
CA ALA A 67 1.27 0.04 -26.44
C ALA A 67 0.90 -0.13 -24.95
N VAL A 68 1.89 -0.08 -24.07
CA VAL A 68 1.68 0.02 -22.61
C VAL A 68 0.99 1.35 -22.33
N THR A 69 -0.33 1.34 -22.20
CA THR A 69 -1.08 2.52 -21.75
C THR A 69 -1.00 2.61 -20.23
N GLN A 70 -0.64 3.79 -19.73
CA GLN A 70 -0.72 4.07 -18.30
C GLN A 70 -2.19 3.96 -17.88
N SER A 71 -2.51 3.00 -17.02
CA SER A 71 -3.83 2.92 -16.41
C SER A 71 -4.08 4.19 -15.60
N GLN A 72 -4.90 5.11 -16.10
CA GLN A 72 -5.25 6.31 -15.37
C GLN A 72 -6.12 5.92 -14.17
N MET A 73 -5.57 6.07 -12.96
CA MET A 73 -6.34 5.89 -11.74
C MET A 73 -7.35 7.02 -11.60
N ASN A 74 -8.64 6.67 -11.52
CA ASN A 74 -9.71 7.64 -11.35
C ASN A 74 -9.81 8.09 -9.89
N PHE A 75 -9.35 9.30 -9.59
CA PHE A 75 -9.44 9.90 -8.25
C PHE A 75 -10.76 10.64 -7.98
N ILE A 76 -11.63 10.73 -8.99
CA ILE A 76 -12.90 11.45 -8.91
C ILE A 76 -14.00 10.58 -8.29
N CYS A 77 -14.63 11.10 -7.25
CA CYS A 77 -15.76 10.46 -6.58
C CYS A 77 -17.02 10.50 -7.47
N PRO A 78 -17.72 9.37 -7.66
CA PRO A 78 -18.94 9.34 -8.49
C PRO A 78 -20.13 10.08 -7.83
N ILE A 79 -20.06 10.41 -6.54
CA ILE A 79 -21.11 11.15 -5.82
C ILE A 79 -20.85 12.66 -5.86
N THR A 80 -19.66 13.08 -5.46
CA THR A 80 -19.32 14.51 -5.34
C THR A 80 -18.80 15.12 -6.64
N GLN A 81 -18.37 14.28 -7.60
CA GLN A 81 -17.71 14.70 -8.84
C GLN A 81 -16.43 15.52 -8.58
N MET A 82 -15.85 15.37 -7.39
CA MET A 82 -14.59 15.99 -6.97
C MET A 82 -13.58 14.90 -6.64
N GLU A 83 -12.30 15.29 -6.59
CA GLU A 83 -11.23 14.43 -6.12
C GLU A 83 -11.50 13.95 -4.68
N MET A 84 -11.31 12.65 -4.43
CA MET A 84 -11.51 12.05 -3.12
C MET A 84 -10.44 12.50 -2.12
N LYS A 85 -10.86 12.79 -0.89
CA LYS A 85 -9.99 13.08 0.26
C LYS A 85 -9.94 11.90 1.22
N ARG A 86 -11.10 11.27 1.48
CA ARG A 86 -11.21 10.07 2.31
C ARG A 86 -11.87 8.96 1.48
N PRO A 87 -11.12 8.30 0.59
CA PRO A 87 -11.68 7.25 -0.24
C PRO A 87 -12.07 6.03 0.60
N VAL A 88 -13.30 5.54 0.43
CA VAL A 88 -13.79 4.28 0.98
C VAL A 88 -14.30 3.37 -0.12
N ARG A 89 -13.89 2.11 -0.07
CA ARG A 89 -14.23 1.08 -1.05
C ARG A 89 -15.32 0.17 -0.50
N ASN A 90 -16.36 -0.07 -1.30
CA ASN A 90 -17.38 -1.06 -0.98
C ASN A 90 -16.81 -2.47 -1.27
N LYS A 91 -16.78 -3.35 -0.26
CA LYS A 91 -16.22 -4.70 -0.37
C LYS A 91 -17.02 -5.67 -1.25
N VAL A 92 -18.28 -5.36 -1.55
CA VAL A 92 -19.18 -6.19 -2.37
C VAL A 92 -19.03 -5.90 -3.85
N CYS A 93 -19.01 -4.62 -4.26
CA CYS A 93 -18.93 -4.22 -5.67
C CYS A 93 -17.60 -3.61 -6.08
N GLY A 94 -16.69 -3.35 -5.14
CA GLY A 94 -15.36 -2.83 -5.39
C GLY A 94 -15.28 -1.35 -5.73
N HIS A 95 -16.40 -0.62 -5.80
CA HIS A 95 -16.42 0.81 -6.12
C HIS A 95 -16.03 1.68 -4.93
N THR A 96 -15.36 2.78 -5.24
CA THR A 96 -14.81 3.73 -4.26
C THR A 96 -15.56 5.06 -4.29
N TYR A 97 -15.70 5.68 -3.12
CA TYR A 97 -16.44 6.92 -2.90
C TYR A 97 -15.70 7.82 -1.92
N GLU A 98 -16.06 9.10 -1.90
CA GLU A 98 -15.80 9.96 -0.75
C GLU A 98 -16.63 9.50 0.45
N GLU A 99 -15.96 9.28 1.59
CA GLU A 99 -16.55 8.71 2.82
C GLU A 99 -17.75 9.51 3.31
N ASP A 100 -17.58 10.81 3.50
CA ASP A 100 -18.64 11.65 4.05
C ASP A 100 -19.87 11.70 3.12
N ALA A 101 -19.64 11.59 1.80
CA ALA A 101 -20.69 11.62 0.80
C ALA A 101 -21.54 10.33 0.80
N ILE A 102 -20.91 9.16 0.81
CA ILE A 102 -21.63 7.88 0.82
C ILE A 102 -22.36 7.67 2.14
N LEU A 103 -21.75 8.03 3.27
CA LEU A 103 -22.38 7.93 4.59
C LEU A 103 -23.64 8.81 4.68
N LYS A 104 -23.60 10.03 4.12
CA LYS A 104 -24.77 10.91 4.04
C LYS A 104 -25.91 10.28 3.24
N ILE A 105 -25.62 9.69 2.08
CA ILE A 105 -26.63 8.98 1.26
C ILE A 105 -27.24 7.82 2.05
N ILE A 106 -26.39 7.03 2.72
CA ILE A 106 -26.85 5.89 3.53
C ILE A 106 -27.78 6.37 4.65
N GLN A 107 -27.40 7.42 5.37
CA GLN A 107 -28.19 7.99 6.46
C GLN A 107 -29.55 8.50 5.96
N THR A 108 -29.58 9.28 4.87
CA THR A 108 -30.82 9.81 4.29
C THR A 108 -31.75 8.70 3.82
N ARG A 109 -31.23 7.65 3.16
CA ARG A 109 -32.05 6.53 2.69
C ARG A 109 -32.56 5.67 3.85
N LYS A 110 -31.77 5.49 4.91
CA LYS A 110 -32.19 4.80 6.13
C LYS A 110 -33.38 5.51 6.79
N GLN A 111 -33.36 6.84 6.87
CA GLN A 111 -34.51 7.63 7.37
C GLN A 111 -35.76 7.42 6.52
N GLN A 112 -35.60 7.26 5.20
CA GLN A 112 -36.70 6.97 4.26
C GLN A 112 -37.12 5.49 4.24
N LYS A 113 -36.52 4.63 5.08
CA LYS A 113 -36.71 3.17 5.07
C LYS A 113 -36.45 2.53 3.69
N LYS A 114 -35.50 3.09 2.91
CA LYS A 114 -35.12 2.62 1.57
C LYS A 114 -33.70 2.05 1.59
N LYS A 115 -33.46 1.06 0.72
CA LYS A 115 -32.11 0.55 0.45
C LYS A 115 -31.32 1.56 -0.38
N VAL A 116 -29.99 1.51 -0.25
CA VAL A 116 -29.07 2.39 -0.96
C VAL A 116 -28.52 1.62 -2.15
N ARG A 117 -28.76 2.13 -3.36
CA ARG A 117 -28.10 1.62 -4.56
C ARG A 117 -26.68 2.16 -4.66
N CYS A 118 -25.78 1.35 -5.21
CA CYS A 118 -24.43 1.77 -5.56
C CYS A 118 -24.48 3.04 -6.43
N PRO A 119 -23.83 4.15 -6.01
CA PRO A 119 -23.83 5.38 -6.80
C PRO A 119 -23.05 5.30 -8.11
N LYS A 120 -22.17 4.30 -8.29
CA LYS A 120 -21.52 4.08 -9.58
C LYS A 120 -22.57 3.66 -10.63
N ILE A 121 -22.64 4.43 -11.70
CA ILE A 121 -23.51 4.18 -12.85
C ILE A 121 -23.26 2.76 -13.40
N GLY A 122 -24.34 2.04 -13.70
CA GLY A 122 -24.28 0.69 -14.27
C GLY A 122 -24.03 -0.44 -13.25
N CYS A 123 -23.76 -0.13 -11.98
CA CYS A 123 -23.59 -1.16 -10.97
C CYS A 123 -24.95 -1.75 -10.56
N SER A 124 -25.03 -3.08 -10.52
CA SER A 124 -26.24 -3.83 -10.12
C SER A 124 -26.43 -3.90 -8.59
N HIS A 125 -25.41 -3.57 -7.80
CA HIS A 125 -25.47 -3.68 -6.35
C HIS A 125 -26.41 -2.63 -5.74
N ALA A 126 -27.49 -3.10 -5.10
CA ALA A 126 -28.63 -2.28 -4.69
C ALA A 126 -28.84 -2.15 -3.17
N ASP A 127 -27.91 -2.66 -2.35
CA ASP A 127 -28.03 -2.73 -0.88
C ASP A 127 -26.71 -2.34 -0.18
N VAL A 128 -26.17 -1.16 -0.48
CA VAL A 128 -24.94 -0.63 0.12
C VAL A 128 -25.18 -0.31 1.60
N LYS A 129 -24.37 -0.88 2.50
CA LYS A 129 -24.40 -0.58 3.94
C LYS A 129 -23.10 0.06 4.39
N GLY A 130 -23.15 0.79 5.51
CA GLY A 130 -21.94 1.35 6.13
C GLY A 130 -20.91 0.28 6.51
N SER A 131 -21.37 -0.92 6.90
CA SER A 131 -20.53 -2.10 7.19
C SER A 131 -19.80 -2.67 5.98
N ASP A 132 -20.18 -2.28 4.77
CA ASP A 132 -19.55 -2.74 3.53
C ASP A 132 -18.45 -1.80 3.07
N LEU A 133 -18.35 -0.62 3.66
CA LEU A 133 -17.37 0.40 3.34
C LEU A 133 -16.10 0.18 4.16
N MET A 134 -14.98 0.08 3.49
CA MET A 134 -13.65 -0.03 4.11
C MET A 134 -12.77 1.11 3.59
N PRO A 135 -11.92 1.73 4.42
CA PRO A 135 -10.95 2.72 3.96
C PRO A 135 -10.07 2.18 2.83
N ASP A 136 -9.91 2.96 1.76
CA ASP A 136 -9.06 2.63 0.62
C ASP A 136 -7.69 3.30 0.78
N GLU A 137 -6.86 2.72 1.65
CA GLU A 137 -5.52 3.25 1.96
C GLU A 137 -4.56 3.19 0.76
N ALA A 138 -4.82 2.33 -0.22
CA ALA A 138 -4.04 2.29 -1.46
C ALA A 138 -4.38 3.50 -2.34
N LEU A 139 -5.68 3.75 -2.56
CA LEU A 139 -6.12 4.90 -3.36
C LEU A 139 -5.76 6.23 -2.68
N LYS A 140 -5.90 6.32 -1.36
CA LYS A 140 -5.51 7.50 -0.58
C LYS A 140 -4.02 7.83 -0.78
N ARG A 141 -3.14 6.82 -0.67
CA ARG A 141 -1.70 7.00 -0.92
C ARG A 141 -1.41 7.44 -2.35
N ALA A 142 -2.10 6.89 -3.34
CA ALA A 142 -1.94 7.30 -4.74
C ALA A 142 -2.33 8.77 -4.96
N ILE A 143 -3.44 9.21 -4.37
CA ILE A 143 -3.90 10.60 -4.41
C ILE A 143 -2.88 11.54 -3.74
N ASP A 144 -2.42 11.20 -2.55
CA ASP A 144 -1.46 12.01 -1.80
C ASP A 144 -0.10 12.09 -2.50
N SER A 145 0.31 11.03 -3.19
CA SER A 145 1.53 11.02 -4.00
C SER A 145 1.44 11.93 -5.23
N GLN A 146 0.27 12.03 -5.87
CA GLN A 146 0.08 12.93 -7.01
C GLN A 146 0.19 14.40 -6.60
N LYS A 147 -0.31 14.77 -5.41
CA LYS A 147 -0.25 16.15 -4.89
C LYS A 147 1.15 16.65 -4.52
N LYS A 148 2.11 15.73 -4.38
CA LYS A 148 3.50 16.04 -4.05
C LYS A 148 4.38 16.28 -5.27
N GLN A 149 3.90 15.93 -6.46
CA GLN A 149 4.54 16.23 -7.75
C GLN A 149 4.16 17.64 -8.20
#